data_AF-A0A967LGQ9-F1
#
_entry.id   AF-A0A967LGQ9-F1
#
_cell.length_a   1.000
_cell.length_b   1.000
_cell.length_c   1.000
_cell.angle_alpha   90.00
_cell.angle_beta   90.00
_cell.angle_gamma   90.00
#
_symmetry.space_group_name_H-M   'P 1'
#
loop_
_entity.id
_entity.type
_entity.pdbx_description
1 polymer ?
#
loop_
_entity_poly.entity_id
_entity_poly.type
_entity_poly.pdbx_seq_one_letter_code
_entity_poly.pdbx_strand_id
1 'polypeptide(L)'
;LDMVRNDLGRVAPPGAVKAEAICTLEKYPTVWQLTSTATATSEASLAEIFQALFPCASITGAPKAKTMEIIKVTEKHPRKIYTGAFGWMAPQRKAHFNVAIRTALIDRHSTQAIYGVGAGITWDSDGADEYRECLDKAAVLTRATGDFALIETLRWTPGKGYFILREHLERLQSSAKYFDFRFDRVTTESYLNTLAMQLPASAQRVRLLLYCNGSLESSHTTIETVPKKVAKICFAKEPVNSANIFLFHKTTQRKLYEETLASAKDVDEVILWNERGEVTEGCSTNLVIEKQGRLVTPVLSCGLLPGTYRDYLLKKGVIKEEVVTKDDLRNSTRIFLINAVRKWRRAEFAN
;
A
#
# COMPACT_ATOMS: atom_id res chain seq x y z
N LEU A 1 27.71 9.92 1.64
CA LEU A 1 28.55 9.61 2.83
C LEU A 1 29.81 10.48 2.87
N ASP A 2 30.63 10.52 1.81
CA ASP A 2 31.93 11.21 1.84
C ASP A 2 31.85 12.70 2.13
N MET A 3 30.81 13.37 1.64
CA MET A 3 30.60 14.77 1.96
C MET A 3 30.32 15.03 3.45
N VAL A 4 29.55 14.16 4.11
CA VAL A 4 29.29 14.29 5.55
C VAL A 4 30.56 14.01 6.35
N ARG A 5 31.38 13.04 5.91
CA ARG A 5 32.70 12.78 6.50
C ARG A 5 33.62 13.99 6.37
N ASN A 6 33.63 14.64 5.21
CA ASN A 6 34.39 15.87 4.98
C ASN A 6 33.93 17.00 5.89
N ASP A 7 32.61 17.20 6.05
CA ASP A 7 32.09 18.24 6.94
C ASP A 7 32.41 17.96 8.41
N LEU A 8 32.29 16.71 8.88
CA LEU A 8 32.71 16.29 10.21
C LEU A 8 34.22 16.48 10.44
N GLY A 9 35.05 16.24 9.41
CA GLY A 9 36.50 16.43 9.46
C GLY A 9 36.94 17.87 9.71
N ARG A 10 36.06 18.87 9.55
CA ARG A 10 36.34 20.28 9.87
C ARG A 10 36.29 20.59 11.37
N VAL A 11 35.56 19.77 12.13
CA VAL A 11 35.33 19.97 13.58
C VAL A 11 35.88 18.82 14.41
N ALA A 12 36.35 17.75 13.78
CA ALA A 12 36.94 16.59 14.44
C ALA A 12 38.47 16.57 14.26
N PRO A 13 39.25 15.99 15.20
CA PRO A 13 40.67 15.77 15.02
C PRO A 13 40.97 14.92 13.76
N PRO A 14 42.14 15.09 13.12
CA PRO A 14 42.55 14.25 12.01
C PRO A 14 42.44 12.75 12.33
N GLY A 15 41.79 11.98 11.45
CA GLY A 15 41.58 10.54 11.62
C GLY A 15 40.45 10.14 12.57
N ALA A 16 39.74 11.08 13.20
CA ALA A 16 38.67 10.77 14.16
C ALA A 16 37.32 10.45 13.51
N VAL A 17 37.14 10.68 12.20
CA VAL A 17 35.88 10.43 11.49
C VAL A 17 35.81 8.97 11.02
N LYS A 18 34.78 8.25 11.47
CA LYS A 18 34.48 6.88 11.08
C LYS A 18 33.20 6.81 10.26
N ALA A 19 33.11 5.78 9.42
CA ALA A 19 31.89 5.44 8.70
C ALA A 19 31.41 4.05 9.18
N GLU A 20 30.13 3.95 9.46
CA GLU A 20 29.45 2.77 10.01
C GLU A 20 28.17 2.54 9.21
N ALA A 21 27.67 1.30 9.19
CA ALA A 21 26.42 0.94 8.52
C ALA A 21 26.29 1.53 7.10
N ILE A 22 27.33 1.34 6.28
CA ILE A 22 27.39 1.95 4.94
C ILE A 22 26.34 1.29 4.04
N CYS A 23 25.56 2.13 3.36
CA CYS A 23 24.55 1.74 2.38
C CYS A 23 23.53 0.71 2.91
N THR A 24 23.05 0.91 4.14
CA THR A 24 21.95 0.09 4.67
C THR A 24 20.62 0.51 4.05
N LEU A 25 19.81 -0.48 3.66
CA LEU A 25 18.52 -0.24 3.02
C LEU A 25 17.41 -0.18 4.09
N GLU A 26 16.71 0.94 4.16
CA GLU A 26 15.58 1.17 5.06
C GLU A 26 14.26 1.35 4.30
N LYS A 27 13.20 0.69 4.77
CA LYS A 27 11.86 0.83 4.18
C LYS A 27 11.12 1.99 4.83
N TYR A 28 10.64 2.92 4.03
CA TYR A 28 9.68 3.95 4.43
C TYR A 28 8.33 3.70 3.74
N PRO A 29 7.22 4.33 4.17
CA PRO A 29 5.89 4.05 3.63
C PRO A 29 5.76 4.20 2.11
N THR A 30 6.53 5.10 1.49
CA THR A 30 6.45 5.36 0.03
C THR A 30 7.73 5.10 -0.74
N VAL A 31 8.87 4.97 -0.06
CA VAL A 31 10.18 4.82 -0.70
C VAL A 31 11.08 3.88 0.10
N TRP A 32 12.05 3.28 -0.57
CA TRP A 32 13.21 2.72 0.12
C TRP A 32 14.31 3.79 0.17
N GLN A 33 14.99 3.89 1.30
CA GLN A 33 16.05 4.86 1.49
C GLN A 33 17.34 4.15 1.84
N LEU A 34 18.41 4.57 1.18
CA LEU A 34 19.77 4.15 1.50
C LEU A 34 20.30 5.05 2.62
N THR A 35 20.69 4.45 3.74
CA THR A 35 21.23 5.15 4.91
C THR A 35 22.69 4.79 5.14
N SER A 36 23.44 5.70 5.76
CA SER A 36 24.83 5.48 6.16
C SER A 36 25.13 6.34 7.38
N THR A 37 25.90 5.80 8.32
CA THR A 37 26.24 6.49 9.55
C THR A 37 27.67 6.98 9.50
N ALA A 38 27.91 8.22 9.90
CA ALA A 38 29.24 8.78 10.10
C ALA A 38 29.36 9.30 11.52
N THR A 39 30.41 8.92 12.23
CA THR A 39 30.64 9.27 13.64
C THR A 39 31.99 9.95 13.80
N ALA A 40 32.09 10.88 14.75
CA ALA A 40 33.35 11.55 15.07
C ALA A 40 33.33 12.05 16.52
N THR A 41 34.51 12.11 17.15
CA THR A 41 34.70 12.80 18.44
C THR A 41 35.16 14.23 18.19
N SER A 42 34.56 15.20 18.89
CA SER A 42 34.85 16.62 18.71
C SER A 42 34.65 17.40 20.02
N GLU A 43 35.59 18.32 20.29
CA GLU A 43 35.49 19.30 21.39
C GLU A 43 34.75 20.58 20.97
N ALA A 44 34.47 20.75 19.67
CA ALA A 44 33.86 21.95 19.11
C ALA A 44 32.53 22.28 19.78
N SER A 45 32.23 23.57 19.88
CA SER A 45 30.93 24.07 20.33
C SER A 45 29.82 23.64 19.37
N LEU A 46 28.57 23.66 19.85
CA LEU A 46 27.43 23.36 19.00
C LEU A 46 27.34 24.29 17.79
N ALA A 47 27.69 25.57 17.95
CA ALA A 47 27.69 26.55 16.87
C ALA A 47 28.68 26.18 15.75
N GLU A 48 29.90 25.78 16.11
CA GLU A 48 30.92 25.33 15.15
C GLU A 48 30.49 24.05 14.44
N ILE A 49 29.87 23.10 15.16
CA ILE A 49 29.31 21.88 14.57
C ILE A 49 28.24 22.22 13.53
N PHE A 50 27.33 23.14 13.85
CA PHE A 50 26.30 23.58 12.91
C PHE A 50 26.89 24.30 11.70
N GLN A 51 27.88 25.17 11.89
CA GLN A 51 28.53 25.89 10.80
C GLN A 51 29.26 24.94 9.83
N ALA A 52 29.79 23.82 10.33
CA ALA A 52 30.40 22.80 9.49
C ALA A 52 29.37 21.94 8.75
N LEU A 53 28.35 21.46 9.46
CA LEU A 53 27.40 20.47 8.95
C LEU A 53 26.23 21.06 8.14
N PHE A 54 25.83 22.31 8.41
CA PHE A 54 24.69 22.95 7.75
C PHE A 54 25.12 24.08 6.79
N PRO A 55 24.42 24.27 5.65
CA PRO A 55 23.36 23.40 5.12
C PRO A 55 23.89 22.00 4.78
N CYS A 56 23.05 21.00 4.97
CA CYS A 56 23.48 19.61 4.88
C CYS A 56 24.03 19.26 3.50
N ALA A 57 25.11 18.48 3.49
CA ALA A 57 25.73 17.96 2.29
C ALA A 57 24.73 17.23 1.37
N SER A 58 23.81 16.45 1.94
CA SER A 58 22.77 15.72 1.18
C SER A 58 21.76 16.63 0.46
N ILE A 59 21.70 17.91 0.81
CA ILE A 59 20.82 18.91 0.19
C ILE A 59 21.57 19.73 -0.85
N THR A 60 22.83 20.05 -0.53
CA THR A 60 23.61 21.02 -1.30
C THR A 60 24.56 20.38 -2.30
N GLY A 61 24.84 19.08 -2.18
CA GLY A 61 25.84 18.46 -3.04
C GLY A 61 27.20 19.15 -2.97
N ALA A 62 28.11 18.76 -3.86
CA ALA A 62 29.43 19.35 -3.95
C ALA A 62 29.57 20.08 -5.29
N PRO A 63 30.14 21.31 -5.32
CA PRO A 63 30.59 22.14 -4.20
C PRO A 63 29.45 22.93 -3.50
N LYS A 64 29.34 22.81 -2.17
CA LYS A 64 28.28 23.41 -1.33
C LYS A 64 28.01 24.90 -1.60
N ALA A 65 29.07 25.72 -1.66
CA ALA A 65 28.95 27.16 -1.87
C ALA A 65 28.30 27.51 -3.22
N LYS A 66 28.74 26.86 -4.30
CA LYS A 66 28.21 27.09 -5.64
C LYS A 66 26.76 26.66 -5.76
N THR A 67 26.40 25.51 -5.17
CA THR A 67 25.01 25.07 -5.17
C THR A 67 24.10 26.04 -4.44
N MET A 68 24.54 26.60 -3.30
CA MET A 68 23.75 27.60 -2.57
C MET A 68 23.54 28.89 -3.38
N GLU A 69 24.52 29.33 -4.17
CA GLU A 69 24.34 30.44 -5.12
C GLU A 69 23.28 30.11 -6.18
N ILE A 70 23.34 28.91 -6.77
CA ILE A 70 22.39 28.46 -7.79
C ILE A 70 20.97 28.39 -7.20
N ILE A 71 20.81 27.78 -6.02
CA ILE A 71 19.53 27.69 -5.31
C ILE A 71 18.93 29.09 -5.11
N LYS A 72 19.75 30.05 -4.64
CA LYS A 72 19.32 31.42 -4.37
C LYS A 72 18.81 32.14 -5.63
N VAL A 73 19.37 31.84 -6.81
CA VAL A 73 18.96 32.44 -8.08
C VAL A 73 17.77 31.71 -8.70
N THR A 74 17.68 30.39 -8.51
CA THR A 74 16.70 29.53 -9.20
C THR A 74 15.35 29.49 -8.48
N GLU A 75 15.36 29.52 -7.14
CA GLU A 75 14.13 29.39 -6.36
C GLU A 75 13.40 30.71 -6.17
N LYS A 76 12.11 30.72 -6.48
CA LYS A 76 11.26 31.92 -6.41
C LYS A 76 10.82 32.29 -4.98
N HIS A 77 10.96 31.37 -4.04
CA HIS A 77 10.47 31.52 -2.67
C HIS A 77 11.46 30.91 -1.67
N PRO A 78 11.57 31.45 -0.44
CA PRO A 78 12.38 30.84 0.59
C PRO A 78 11.83 29.46 0.97
N ARG A 79 12.72 28.50 1.21
CA ARG A 79 12.37 27.13 1.62
C ARG A 79 11.72 27.02 3.02
N LYS A 80 11.72 28.11 3.81
CA LYS A 80 11.22 28.13 5.20
C LYS A 80 11.90 27.03 6.03
N ILE A 81 11.14 26.13 6.66
CA ILE A 81 11.71 25.01 7.44
C ILE A 81 12.33 23.92 6.56
N TYR A 82 11.92 23.80 5.29
CA TYR A 82 12.38 22.73 4.41
C TYR A 82 13.90 22.81 4.23
N THR A 83 14.59 21.69 4.46
CA THR A 83 16.05 21.52 4.47
C THR A 83 16.79 22.22 5.62
N GLY A 84 16.06 22.81 6.57
CA GLY A 84 16.60 23.35 7.82
C GLY A 84 16.84 22.28 8.89
N ALA A 85 17.31 22.71 10.07
CA ALA A 85 17.51 21.83 11.22
C ALA A 85 16.28 21.85 12.15
N PHE A 86 15.90 20.68 12.68
CA PHE A 86 14.86 20.53 13.70
C PHE A 86 15.31 19.53 14.75
N GLY A 87 15.22 19.87 16.04
CA GLY A 87 15.72 19.00 17.10
C GLY A 87 15.69 19.62 18.48
N TRP A 88 16.46 19.03 19.39
CA TRP A 88 16.55 19.45 20.78
C TRP A 88 17.99 19.49 21.28
N MET A 89 18.22 20.28 22.33
CA MET A 89 19.47 20.34 23.08
C MET A 89 19.17 20.27 24.58
N ALA A 90 20.08 19.67 25.34
CA ALA A 90 20.03 19.56 26.78
C ALA A 90 21.43 19.76 27.40
N PRO A 91 21.54 19.92 28.72
CA PRO A 91 22.83 19.97 29.41
C PRO A 91 23.72 18.75 29.12
N GLN A 92 25.00 18.85 29.50
CA GLN A 92 26.01 17.80 29.29
C GLN A 92 26.25 17.45 27.81
N ARG A 93 26.24 18.44 26.90
CA ARG A 93 26.51 18.29 25.46
C ARG A 93 25.62 17.25 24.76
N LYS A 94 24.38 17.09 25.23
CA LYS A 94 23.38 16.22 24.58
C LYS A 94 22.54 17.03 23.62
N ALA A 95 22.56 16.66 22.35
CA ALA A 95 21.68 17.24 21.36
C ALA A 95 21.37 16.23 20.25
N HIS A 96 20.20 16.36 19.64
CA HIS A 96 19.80 15.54 18.51
C HIS A 96 19.02 16.41 17.53
N PHE A 97 19.51 16.48 16.30
CA PHE A 97 18.90 17.25 15.23
C PHE A 97 18.69 16.38 13.99
N ASN A 98 17.59 16.66 13.31
CA ASN A 98 17.25 16.14 12.01
C ASN A 98 17.29 17.26 10.98
N VAL A 99 17.43 16.87 9.72
CA VAL A 99 17.17 17.76 8.59
C VAL A 99 15.69 17.68 8.28
N ALA A 100 15.00 18.82 8.24
CA ALA A 100 13.58 18.91 7.92
C ALA A 100 13.35 18.66 6.42
N ILE A 101 13.44 17.40 6.03
CA ILE A 101 13.04 16.88 4.73
C ILE A 101 11.70 16.16 4.87
N ARG A 102 10.87 16.14 3.81
CA ARG A 102 9.57 15.46 3.84
C ARG A 102 8.68 15.91 5.01
N THR A 103 8.78 17.18 5.39
CA THR A 103 8.05 17.81 6.50
C THR A 103 7.02 18.79 5.95
N ALA A 104 5.75 18.63 6.33
CA ALA A 104 4.69 19.56 5.97
C ALA A 104 4.69 20.78 6.90
N LEU A 105 4.76 21.98 6.32
CA LEU A 105 4.55 23.22 7.04
C LEU A 105 3.11 23.69 6.83
N ILE A 106 2.32 23.73 7.91
CA ILE A 106 0.90 24.07 7.86
C ILE A 106 0.70 25.46 8.46
N ASP A 107 0.16 26.38 7.66
CA ASP A 107 -0.34 27.66 8.13
C ASP A 107 -1.81 27.51 8.53
N ARG A 108 -2.07 27.61 9.83
CA ARG A 108 -3.41 27.44 10.40
C ARG A 108 -4.35 28.61 10.11
N HIS A 109 -3.82 29.79 9.79
CA HIS A 109 -4.63 30.96 9.49
C HIS A 109 -5.14 30.95 8.05
N SER A 110 -4.25 30.65 7.10
CA SER A 110 -4.60 30.56 5.68
C SER A 110 -5.12 29.18 5.26
N THR A 111 -5.08 28.18 6.15
CA THR A 111 -5.41 26.77 5.89
C THR A 111 -4.60 26.14 4.75
N GLN A 112 -3.40 26.66 4.50
CA GLN A 112 -2.49 26.16 3.47
C GLN A 112 -1.41 25.27 4.07
N ALA A 113 -1.02 24.24 3.32
CA ALA A 113 0.12 23.39 3.65
C ALA A 113 1.16 23.44 2.52
N ILE A 114 2.44 23.52 2.90
CA ILE A 114 3.58 23.44 1.97
C ILE A 114 4.39 22.21 2.34
N TYR A 115 4.71 21.39 1.34
CA TYR A 115 5.51 20.18 1.51
C TYR A 115 6.67 20.18 0.53
N GLY A 116 7.88 20.36 1.05
CA GLY A 116 9.09 20.36 0.23
C GLY A 116 9.54 18.94 -0.13
N VAL A 117 9.70 18.69 -1.43
CA VAL A 117 10.33 17.49 -1.99
C VAL A 117 11.40 17.88 -2.98
N GLY A 118 12.38 17.00 -3.13
CA GLY A 118 13.49 17.18 -4.03
C GLY A 118 14.25 15.88 -4.21
N ALA A 119 15.17 15.90 -5.17
CA ALA A 119 16.03 14.78 -5.50
C ALA A 119 17.49 15.23 -5.60
N GLY A 120 18.40 14.26 -5.55
CA GLY A 120 19.83 14.49 -5.59
C GLY A 120 20.32 14.48 -7.03
N ILE A 121 20.26 15.63 -7.70
CA ILE A 121 20.64 15.73 -9.11
C ILE A 121 22.16 15.59 -9.27
N THR A 122 22.58 14.63 -10.10
CA THR A 122 23.96 14.42 -10.53
C THR A 122 24.09 14.59 -12.04
N TRP A 123 25.31 14.47 -12.57
CA TRP A 123 25.54 14.59 -14.01
C TRP A 123 24.81 13.52 -14.83
N ASP A 124 24.64 12.32 -14.27
CA ASP A 124 24.02 11.17 -14.93
C ASP A 124 22.50 11.09 -14.69
N SER A 125 21.93 12.09 -14.01
CA SER A 125 20.50 12.11 -13.67
C SER A 125 19.63 12.40 -14.90
N ASP A 126 18.57 11.60 -15.08
CA ASP A 126 17.50 11.89 -16.03
C ASP A 126 16.40 12.74 -15.38
N GLY A 127 16.01 13.84 -16.02
CA GLY A 127 15.06 14.79 -15.43
C GLY A 127 13.67 14.21 -15.18
N ALA A 128 13.20 13.28 -16.02
CA ALA A 128 11.87 12.68 -15.85
C ALA A 128 11.87 11.66 -14.70
N ASP A 129 12.93 10.88 -14.55
CA ASP A 129 13.06 9.93 -13.45
C ASP A 129 13.24 10.63 -12.09
N GLU A 130 14.02 11.70 -12.02
CA GLU A 130 14.19 12.52 -10.80
C GLU A 130 12.88 13.18 -10.36
N TYR A 131 12.07 13.63 -11.33
CA TYR A 131 10.74 14.16 -11.05
C TYR A 131 9.80 13.07 -10.54
N ARG A 132 9.85 11.85 -11.13
CA ARG A 132 9.08 10.70 -10.64
C ARG A 132 9.46 10.34 -9.21
N GLU A 133 10.75 10.32 -8.88
CA GLU A 133 11.22 10.10 -7.50
C GLU A 133 10.68 11.17 -6.53
N CYS A 134 10.62 12.44 -6.96
CA CYS A 134 10.02 13.50 -6.15
C CYS A 134 8.53 13.24 -5.86
N LEU A 135 7.78 12.76 -6.86
CA LEU A 135 6.38 12.38 -6.68
C LEU A 135 6.23 11.17 -5.75
N ASP A 136 7.10 10.16 -5.86
CA ASP A 136 7.10 8.99 -4.97
C ASP A 136 7.39 9.39 -3.50
N LYS A 137 8.30 10.33 -3.28
CA LYS A 137 8.55 10.93 -1.95
C LYS A 137 7.34 11.73 -1.45
N ALA A 138 6.66 12.45 -2.33
CA ALA A 138 5.47 13.24 -2.01
C ALA A 138 4.22 12.38 -1.80
N ALA A 139 4.22 11.13 -2.28
CA ALA A 139 3.07 10.26 -2.25
C ALA A 139 2.53 10.00 -0.84
N VAL A 140 3.28 10.28 0.24
CA VAL A 140 2.75 10.20 1.62
C VAL A 140 1.56 11.13 1.85
N LEU A 141 1.44 12.21 1.08
CA LEU A 141 0.32 13.15 1.17
C LEU A 141 -0.96 12.63 0.51
N THR A 142 -0.85 11.72 -0.45
CA THR A 142 -1.95 11.25 -1.29
C THR A 142 -2.26 9.77 -1.14
N ARG A 143 -1.26 8.96 -0.80
CA ARG A 143 -1.41 7.55 -0.45
C ARG A 143 -2.25 7.51 0.81
N ALA A 144 -3.38 6.83 0.72
CA ALA A 144 -4.33 6.71 1.82
C ALA A 144 -3.65 6.05 3.04
N THR A 145 -3.14 6.89 3.92
CA THR A 145 -2.85 6.60 5.33
C THR A 145 -4.11 6.78 6.17
N GLY A 146 -5.28 6.52 5.57
CA GLY A 146 -6.54 6.57 6.31
C GLY A 146 -6.60 5.45 7.35
N ASP A 147 -7.38 5.64 8.41
CA ASP A 147 -7.76 4.55 9.30
C ASP A 147 -8.59 3.54 8.51
N PHE A 148 -7.94 2.49 8.03
CA PHE A 148 -8.61 1.34 7.41
C PHE A 148 -8.10 0.05 8.05
N ALA A 149 -8.93 -0.99 7.96
CA ALA A 149 -8.56 -2.33 8.36
C ALA A 149 -8.41 -3.22 7.12
N LEU A 150 -7.54 -4.21 7.22
CA LEU A 150 -7.55 -5.34 6.30
C LEU A 150 -8.73 -6.25 6.65
N ILE A 151 -9.41 -6.77 5.63
CA ILE A 151 -10.60 -7.59 5.80
C ILE A 151 -10.31 -9.00 5.30
N GLU A 152 -10.71 -9.99 6.08
CA GLU A 152 -10.98 -11.33 5.58
C GLU A 152 -12.46 -11.71 5.75
N THR A 153 -12.99 -12.48 4.80
CA THR A 153 -14.37 -13.00 4.88
C THR A 153 -14.34 -14.49 4.61
N LEU A 154 -14.45 -15.25 5.68
CA LEU A 154 -14.24 -16.69 5.72
C LEU A 154 -15.57 -17.43 5.81
N ARG A 155 -15.59 -18.65 5.28
CA ARG A 155 -16.66 -19.61 5.55
C ARG A 155 -16.19 -20.57 6.63
N TRP A 156 -16.90 -20.61 7.75
CA TRP A 156 -16.77 -21.66 8.74
C TRP A 156 -17.93 -22.65 8.62
N THR A 157 -17.68 -23.93 8.86
CA THR A 157 -18.72 -24.97 8.86
C THR A 157 -18.48 -25.95 10.01
N PRO A 158 -19.52 -26.27 10.81
CA PRO A 158 -19.40 -27.23 11.91
C PRO A 158 -18.76 -28.55 11.44
N GLY A 159 -17.78 -29.05 12.21
CA GLY A 159 -17.02 -30.27 11.89
C GLY A 159 -16.04 -30.18 10.72
N LYS A 160 -16.03 -29.08 9.94
CA LYS A 160 -15.10 -28.86 8.81
C LYS A 160 -14.14 -27.70 9.03
N GLY A 161 -14.44 -26.80 9.97
CA GLY A 161 -13.63 -25.62 10.26
C GLY A 161 -13.74 -24.54 9.17
N TYR A 162 -12.71 -23.69 9.11
CA TYR A 162 -12.62 -22.60 8.12
C TYR A 162 -12.18 -23.14 6.75
N PHE A 163 -13.00 -22.92 5.73
CA PHE A 163 -12.68 -23.28 4.35
C PHE A 163 -11.51 -22.43 3.83
N ILE A 164 -10.48 -23.08 3.25
CA ILE A 164 -9.28 -22.45 2.67
C ILE A 164 -8.58 -21.42 3.59
N LEU A 165 -8.55 -21.70 4.90
CA LEU A 165 -7.99 -20.79 5.90
C LEU A 165 -6.55 -20.38 5.59
N ARG A 166 -5.74 -21.32 5.12
CA ARG A 166 -4.34 -21.05 4.76
C ARG A 166 -4.25 -19.94 3.71
N GLU A 167 -5.03 -20.03 2.63
CA GLU A 167 -5.05 -19.05 1.56
C GLU A 167 -5.50 -17.67 2.09
N HIS A 168 -6.49 -17.63 2.99
CA HIS A 168 -6.92 -16.40 3.66
C HIS A 168 -5.79 -15.74 4.48
N LEU A 169 -5.08 -16.53 5.28
CA LEU A 169 -3.97 -16.01 6.11
C LEU A 169 -2.77 -15.59 5.28
N GLU A 170 -2.45 -16.29 4.19
CA GLU A 170 -1.40 -15.90 3.24
C GLU A 170 -1.71 -14.52 2.62
N ARG A 171 -2.95 -14.29 2.17
CA ARG A 171 -3.35 -12.98 1.62
C ARG A 171 -3.33 -11.88 2.68
N LEU A 172 -3.84 -12.16 3.88
CA LEU A 172 -3.84 -11.21 4.99
C LEU A 172 -2.41 -10.81 5.35
N GLN A 173 -1.50 -11.79 5.47
CA GLN A 173 -0.08 -11.56 5.74
C GLN A 173 0.60 -10.73 4.63
N SER A 174 0.34 -11.05 3.36
CA SER A 174 0.89 -10.31 2.22
C SER A 174 0.43 -8.85 2.23
N SER A 175 -0.86 -8.62 2.49
CA SER A 175 -1.41 -7.26 2.58
C SER A 175 -0.89 -6.51 3.81
N ALA A 176 -0.75 -7.19 4.94
CA ALA A 176 -0.18 -6.61 6.15
C ALA A 176 1.27 -6.17 5.94
N LYS A 177 2.09 -7.01 5.29
CA LYS A 177 3.46 -6.66 4.91
C LYS A 177 3.54 -5.46 3.95
N TYR A 178 2.59 -5.36 3.02
CA TYR A 178 2.55 -4.25 2.07
C TYR A 178 2.26 -2.90 2.76
N PHE A 179 1.25 -2.88 3.63
CA PHE A 179 0.83 -1.67 4.35
C PHE A 179 1.52 -1.44 5.70
N ASP A 180 2.48 -2.29 6.07
CA ASP A 180 3.20 -2.21 7.34
C ASP A 180 2.29 -2.41 8.58
N PHE A 181 1.25 -3.24 8.44
CA PHE A 181 0.40 -3.64 9.57
C PHE A 181 1.14 -4.69 10.41
N ARG A 182 1.02 -4.59 11.73
CA ARG A 182 1.50 -5.64 12.63
C ARG A 182 0.64 -6.88 12.43
N PHE A 183 1.26 -7.98 12.03
CA PHE A 183 0.56 -9.25 11.83
C PHE A 183 1.36 -10.38 12.47
N ASP A 184 0.71 -11.12 13.37
CA ASP A 184 1.23 -12.37 13.89
C ASP A 184 0.29 -13.52 13.52
N ARG A 185 0.85 -14.52 12.85
CA ARG A 185 0.07 -15.63 12.31
C ARG A 185 -0.48 -16.52 13.42
N VAL A 186 0.33 -16.84 14.42
CA VAL A 186 -0.04 -17.74 15.51
C VAL A 186 -1.16 -17.14 16.35
N THR A 187 -1.07 -15.84 16.66
CA THR A 187 -2.10 -15.09 17.38
C THR A 187 -3.40 -15.02 16.57
N THR A 188 -3.32 -14.79 15.26
CA THR A 188 -4.49 -14.74 14.39
C THR A 188 -5.19 -16.11 14.27
N GLU A 189 -4.43 -17.19 14.13
CA GLU A 189 -4.97 -18.56 14.10
C GLU A 189 -5.62 -18.92 15.44
N SER A 190 -4.96 -18.59 16.55
CA SER A 190 -5.50 -18.81 17.90
C SER A 190 -6.81 -18.05 18.12
N TYR A 191 -6.87 -16.78 17.70
CA TYR A 191 -8.07 -15.95 17.75
C TYR A 191 -9.24 -16.60 16.98
N LEU A 192 -9.00 -17.05 15.75
CA LEU A 192 -10.01 -17.71 14.93
C LEU A 192 -10.47 -19.06 15.51
N ASN A 193 -9.57 -19.81 16.14
CA ASN A 193 -9.90 -21.06 16.82
C ASN A 193 -10.79 -20.83 18.04
N THR A 194 -10.49 -19.82 18.86
CA THR A 194 -11.35 -19.42 19.98
C THR A 194 -12.73 -18.98 19.49
N LEU A 195 -12.79 -18.17 18.43
CA LEU A 195 -14.06 -17.75 17.82
C LEU A 195 -14.86 -18.97 17.34
N ALA A 196 -14.21 -19.94 16.68
CA ALA A 196 -14.88 -21.12 16.15
C ALA A 196 -15.60 -21.97 17.20
N MET A 197 -15.13 -21.97 18.46
CA MET A 197 -15.79 -22.66 19.58
C MET A 197 -17.10 -22.00 19.99
N GLN A 198 -17.28 -20.72 19.66
CA GLN A 198 -18.46 -19.91 20.03
C GLN A 198 -19.46 -19.78 18.88
N LEU A 199 -19.12 -20.26 17.68
CA LEU A 199 -20.00 -20.15 16.52
C LEU A 199 -21.20 -21.10 16.63
N PRO A 200 -22.40 -20.68 16.15
CA PRO A 200 -23.57 -21.55 16.10
C PRO A 200 -23.31 -22.84 15.31
N ALA A 201 -24.08 -23.90 15.59
CA ALA A 201 -24.00 -25.20 14.90
C ALA A 201 -24.56 -25.18 13.44
N SER A 202 -24.29 -24.12 12.69
CA SER A 202 -24.65 -23.94 11.29
C SER A 202 -23.50 -23.26 10.55
N ALA A 203 -23.50 -23.28 9.20
CA ALA A 203 -22.44 -22.64 8.45
C ALA A 203 -22.44 -21.12 8.66
N GLN A 204 -21.29 -20.55 8.96
CA GLN A 204 -21.13 -19.13 9.29
C GLN A 204 -20.25 -18.41 8.27
N ARG A 205 -20.64 -17.17 7.92
CA ARG A 205 -19.80 -16.20 7.24
C ARG A 205 -19.13 -15.38 8.34
N VAL A 206 -17.84 -15.57 8.54
CA VAL A 206 -17.03 -14.84 9.51
C VAL A 206 -16.32 -13.71 8.80
N ARG A 207 -16.47 -12.49 9.29
CA ARG A 207 -15.70 -11.33 8.83
C ARG A 207 -14.64 -11.02 9.89
N LEU A 208 -13.38 -11.04 9.50
CA LEU A 208 -12.24 -10.69 10.33
C LEU A 208 -11.67 -9.35 9.87
N LEU A 209 -11.36 -8.47 10.82
CA LEU A 209 -10.62 -7.24 10.63
C LEU A 209 -9.27 -7.32 11.30
N LEU A 210 -8.25 -6.82 10.63
CA LEU A 210 -6.92 -6.56 11.18
C LEU A 210 -6.63 -5.07 11.05
N TYR A 211 -6.40 -4.41 12.18
CA TYR A 211 -6.01 -3.01 12.25
C TYR A 211 -4.49 -2.85 12.22
N CYS A 212 -3.99 -1.65 11.93
CA CYS A 212 -2.57 -1.36 11.73
C CYS A 212 -1.69 -1.73 12.94
N ASN A 213 -2.21 -1.56 14.16
CA ASN A 213 -1.55 -1.89 15.42
C ASN A 213 -1.52 -3.40 15.73
N GLY A 214 -2.15 -4.23 14.89
CA GLY A 214 -2.25 -5.68 15.06
C GLY A 214 -3.47 -6.16 15.84
N SER A 215 -4.38 -5.27 16.26
CA SER A 215 -5.63 -5.70 16.88
C SER A 215 -6.55 -6.38 15.87
N LEU A 216 -7.28 -7.38 16.36
CA LEU A 216 -8.24 -8.18 15.60
C LEU A 216 -9.66 -7.91 16.10
N GLU A 217 -10.59 -7.80 15.17
CA GLU A 217 -12.02 -7.73 15.44
C GLU A 217 -12.75 -8.69 14.51
N SER A 218 -13.82 -9.32 14.96
CA SER A 218 -14.60 -10.22 14.13
C SER A 218 -16.10 -10.07 14.32
N SER A 219 -16.84 -10.39 13.26
CA SER A 219 -18.29 -10.57 13.31
C SER A 219 -18.67 -11.81 12.51
N HIS A 220 -19.86 -12.36 12.77
CA HIS A 220 -20.34 -13.52 12.03
C HIS A 220 -21.84 -13.44 11.76
N THR A 221 -22.25 -14.06 10.65
CA THR A 221 -23.65 -14.20 10.25
C THR A 221 -23.88 -15.59 9.66
N THR A 222 -25.03 -16.20 9.94
CA THR A 222 -25.40 -17.51 9.36
C THR A 222 -25.45 -17.44 7.83
N ILE A 223 -24.89 -18.43 7.16
CA ILE A 223 -24.99 -18.59 5.70
C ILE A 223 -26.30 -19.30 5.40
N GLU A 224 -27.23 -18.58 4.78
CA GLU A 224 -28.48 -19.16 4.30
C GLU A 224 -28.24 -20.27 3.27
N THR A 225 -29.02 -21.34 3.38
CA THR A 225 -28.97 -22.53 2.50
C THR A 225 -29.89 -22.42 1.29
N VAL A 226 -30.35 -21.21 0.95
CA VAL A 226 -31.30 -20.97 -0.15
C VAL A 226 -30.73 -21.49 -1.49
N PRO A 227 -31.54 -22.13 -2.35
CA PRO A 227 -31.11 -22.61 -3.66
C PRO A 227 -30.40 -21.51 -4.45
N LYS A 228 -29.26 -21.87 -5.06
CA LYS A 228 -28.44 -20.95 -5.85
C LYS A 228 -29.18 -20.54 -7.13
N LYS A 229 -29.97 -19.46 -7.07
CA LYS A 229 -30.43 -18.76 -8.27
C LYS A 229 -29.20 -18.26 -9.05
N VAL A 230 -29.30 -18.33 -10.38
CA VAL A 230 -28.35 -17.70 -11.28
C VAL A 230 -28.27 -16.23 -10.92
N ALA A 231 -27.06 -15.71 -10.71
CA ALA A 231 -26.85 -14.31 -10.33
C ALA A 231 -27.09 -13.41 -11.55
N LYS A 232 -27.88 -12.36 -11.38
CA LYS A 232 -28.02 -11.31 -12.38
C LYS A 232 -26.86 -10.33 -12.28
N ILE A 233 -26.21 -10.03 -13.39
CA ILE A 233 -25.05 -9.13 -13.44
C ILE A 233 -25.24 -8.00 -14.46
N CYS A 234 -24.57 -6.88 -14.25
CA CYS A 234 -24.39 -5.83 -15.25
C CYS A 234 -22.96 -5.27 -15.20
N PHE A 235 -22.59 -4.45 -16.17
CA PHE A 235 -21.33 -3.71 -16.12
C PHE A 235 -21.44 -2.45 -15.27
N ALA A 236 -20.36 -2.09 -14.58
CA ALA A 236 -20.19 -0.76 -14.02
C ALA A 236 -20.24 0.30 -15.12
N LYS A 237 -20.77 1.48 -14.78
CA LYS A 237 -20.92 2.62 -15.70
C LYS A 237 -19.57 3.16 -16.14
N GLU A 238 -18.66 3.34 -15.18
CA GLU A 238 -17.33 3.90 -15.38
C GLU A 238 -16.23 2.85 -15.16
N PRO A 239 -15.08 2.99 -15.82
CA PRO A 239 -13.94 2.13 -15.59
C PRO A 239 -13.28 2.39 -14.22
N VAL A 240 -12.66 1.37 -13.66
CA VAL A 240 -11.73 1.51 -12.54
C VAL A 240 -10.33 1.83 -13.05
N ASN A 241 -9.54 2.53 -12.25
CA ASN A 241 -8.11 2.74 -12.53
C ASN A 241 -7.32 1.49 -12.13
N SER A 242 -6.72 0.81 -13.11
CA SER A 242 -5.95 -0.42 -12.85
C SER A 242 -4.74 -0.23 -11.91
N ALA A 243 -4.25 1.01 -11.74
CA ALA A 243 -3.18 1.35 -10.79
C ALA A 243 -3.67 1.62 -9.36
N ASN A 244 -4.98 1.55 -9.09
CA ASN A 244 -5.50 1.76 -7.74
C ASN A 244 -5.09 0.60 -6.81
N ILE A 245 -4.22 0.88 -5.84
CA ILE A 245 -3.67 -0.10 -4.90
C ILE A 245 -4.74 -0.84 -4.10
N PHE A 246 -5.91 -0.24 -3.86
CA PHE A 246 -7.00 -0.87 -3.09
C PHE A 246 -7.76 -1.95 -3.85
N LEU A 247 -7.54 -2.08 -5.17
CA LEU A 247 -8.04 -3.21 -5.93
C LEU A 247 -7.28 -4.50 -5.56
N PHE A 248 -6.00 -4.39 -5.20
CA PHE A 248 -5.14 -5.55 -4.94
C PHE A 248 -5.17 -6.04 -3.49
N HIS A 249 -5.81 -5.28 -2.60
CA HIS A 249 -5.85 -5.58 -1.17
C HIS A 249 -7.26 -5.48 -0.62
N LYS A 250 -7.68 -6.50 0.15
CA LYS A 250 -9.02 -6.53 0.72
C LYS A 250 -9.06 -5.66 1.97
N THR A 251 -9.55 -4.43 1.83
CA THR A 251 -9.58 -3.44 2.92
C THR A 251 -11.00 -2.93 3.21
N THR A 252 -11.16 -2.12 4.25
CA THR A 252 -12.38 -1.34 4.52
C THR A 252 -12.55 -0.14 3.59
N GLN A 253 -11.58 0.19 2.73
CA GLN A 253 -11.72 1.21 1.69
C GLN A 253 -12.56 0.66 0.53
N ARG A 254 -13.87 0.61 0.73
CA ARG A 254 -14.82 -0.05 -0.18
C ARG A 254 -15.81 0.87 -0.87
N LYS A 255 -15.67 2.19 -0.68
CA LYS A 255 -16.57 3.22 -1.22
C LYS A 255 -16.90 3.01 -2.71
N LEU A 256 -15.88 2.79 -3.54
CA LEU A 256 -16.05 2.49 -4.98
C LEU A 256 -17.00 1.31 -5.23
N TYR A 257 -16.78 0.18 -4.54
CA TYR A 257 -17.58 -1.03 -4.70
C TYR A 257 -19.02 -0.85 -4.20
N GLU A 258 -19.18 -0.15 -3.07
CA GLU A 258 -20.47 0.11 -2.42
C GLU A 258 -21.34 1.05 -3.26
N GLU A 259 -20.77 2.16 -3.72
CA GLU A 259 -21.45 3.11 -4.61
C GLU A 259 -21.80 2.46 -5.96
N THR A 260 -20.88 1.69 -6.52
CA THR A 260 -21.12 0.98 -7.79
C THR A 260 -22.29 0.01 -7.67
N LEU A 261 -22.30 -0.83 -6.63
CA LEU A 261 -23.38 -1.80 -6.40
C LEU A 261 -24.70 -1.10 -6.08
N ALA A 262 -24.71 -0.05 -5.25
CA ALA A 262 -25.91 0.71 -4.90
C ALA A 262 -26.52 1.46 -6.10
N SER A 263 -25.71 1.84 -7.09
CA SER A 263 -26.17 2.53 -8.30
C SER A 263 -26.86 1.61 -9.31
N ALA A 264 -26.72 0.29 -9.17
CA ALA A 264 -27.31 -0.70 -10.05
C ALA A 264 -28.65 -1.20 -9.49
N LYS A 265 -29.65 -1.34 -10.37
CA LYS A 265 -30.98 -1.84 -10.02
C LYS A 265 -31.13 -3.29 -10.48
N ASP A 266 -31.85 -4.09 -9.71
CA ASP A 266 -32.28 -5.45 -10.08
C ASP A 266 -31.15 -6.42 -10.47
N VAL A 267 -29.95 -6.22 -9.92
CA VAL A 267 -28.78 -7.10 -10.12
C VAL A 267 -28.25 -7.63 -8.79
N ASP A 268 -27.68 -8.83 -8.82
CA ASP A 268 -26.99 -9.45 -7.69
C ASP A 268 -25.54 -8.96 -7.53
N GLU A 269 -24.90 -8.56 -8.63
CA GLU A 269 -23.49 -8.16 -8.66
C GLU A 269 -23.21 -7.24 -9.85
N VAL A 270 -22.26 -6.32 -9.68
CA VAL A 270 -21.81 -5.43 -10.77
C VAL A 270 -20.38 -5.78 -11.15
N ILE A 271 -20.14 -5.99 -12.45
CA ILE A 271 -18.84 -6.32 -13.02
C ILE A 271 -18.07 -5.06 -13.38
N LEU A 272 -16.91 -4.91 -12.77
CA LEU A 272 -15.96 -3.84 -12.99
C LEU A 272 -15.09 -4.14 -14.22
N TRP A 273 -14.59 -3.07 -14.83
CA TRP A 273 -13.68 -3.10 -15.97
C TRP A 273 -12.73 -1.91 -15.88
N ASN A 274 -11.54 -1.99 -16.48
CA ASN A 274 -10.50 -0.97 -16.36
C ASN A 274 -10.46 0.00 -17.55
N GLU A 275 -9.55 0.98 -17.51
CA GLU A 275 -9.37 2.00 -18.55
C GLU A 275 -9.03 1.44 -19.95
N ARG A 276 -8.65 0.17 -20.05
CA ARG A 276 -8.33 -0.54 -21.31
C ARG A 276 -9.49 -1.37 -21.87
N GLY A 277 -10.65 -1.35 -21.21
CA GLY A 277 -11.80 -2.18 -21.63
C GLY A 277 -11.70 -3.65 -21.20
N GLU A 278 -10.76 -3.98 -20.31
CA GLU A 278 -10.58 -5.32 -19.76
C GLU A 278 -11.43 -5.48 -18.49
N VAL A 279 -12.07 -6.62 -18.35
CA VAL A 279 -12.85 -6.98 -17.15
C VAL A 279 -11.90 -7.24 -15.99
N THR A 280 -12.28 -6.79 -14.79
CA THR A 280 -11.48 -6.98 -13.58
C THR A 280 -12.12 -8.00 -12.63
N GLU A 281 -13.15 -7.60 -11.90
CA GLU A 281 -13.85 -8.41 -10.90
C GLU A 281 -15.27 -7.89 -10.66
N GLY A 282 -16.05 -8.60 -9.85
CA GLY A 282 -17.31 -8.07 -9.30
C GLY A 282 -17.06 -7.30 -7.99
N CYS A 283 -18.08 -6.58 -7.48
CA CYS A 283 -17.93 -5.82 -6.23
C CYS A 283 -17.62 -6.68 -4.99
N SER A 284 -17.98 -7.98 -5.02
CA SER A 284 -17.75 -8.93 -3.93
C SER A 284 -17.19 -10.28 -4.37
N THR A 285 -16.84 -10.43 -5.65
CA THR A 285 -16.52 -11.71 -6.29
C THR A 285 -15.44 -11.56 -7.35
N ASN A 286 -14.65 -12.61 -7.60
CA ASN A 286 -13.91 -12.70 -8.85
C ASN A 286 -14.76 -13.39 -9.91
N LEU A 287 -14.38 -13.18 -11.17
CA LEU A 287 -15.09 -13.70 -12.33
C LEU A 287 -14.34 -14.88 -12.96
N VAL A 288 -15.08 -15.88 -13.42
CA VAL A 288 -14.58 -16.95 -14.29
C VAL A 288 -15.53 -17.09 -15.47
N ILE A 289 -15.00 -17.17 -16.69
CA ILE A 289 -15.78 -17.46 -17.89
C ILE A 289 -15.24 -18.69 -18.61
N GLU A 290 -16.08 -19.32 -19.42
CA GLU A 290 -15.59 -20.23 -20.46
C GLU A 290 -15.21 -19.44 -21.70
N LYS A 291 -13.94 -19.60 -22.13
CA LYS A 291 -13.37 -19.02 -23.35
C LYS A 291 -12.60 -20.12 -24.06
N GLN A 292 -12.96 -20.41 -25.32
CA GLN A 292 -12.33 -21.47 -26.14
C GLN A 292 -12.24 -22.83 -25.41
N GLY A 293 -13.33 -23.23 -24.73
CA GLY A 293 -13.40 -24.51 -24.00
C GLY A 293 -12.58 -24.57 -22.70
N ARG A 294 -12.01 -23.45 -22.25
CA ARG A 294 -11.22 -23.35 -21.01
C ARG A 294 -11.87 -22.39 -20.04
N LEU A 295 -11.78 -22.68 -18.74
CA LEU A 295 -12.20 -21.76 -17.69
C LEU A 295 -11.08 -20.76 -17.41
N VAL A 296 -11.36 -19.49 -17.66
CA VAL A 296 -10.40 -18.40 -17.50
C VAL A 296 -10.90 -17.33 -16.54
N THR A 297 -9.99 -16.66 -15.85
CA THR A 297 -10.25 -15.54 -14.95
C THR A 297 -9.34 -14.36 -15.31
N PRO A 298 -9.78 -13.10 -15.18
CA PRO A 298 -8.95 -11.93 -15.47
C PRO A 298 -7.58 -11.97 -14.79
N VAL A 299 -6.49 -11.64 -15.50
CA VAL A 299 -5.13 -11.50 -14.95
C VAL A 299 -5.02 -10.36 -13.95
N LEU A 300 -4.17 -10.49 -12.92
CA LEU A 300 -4.04 -9.47 -11.86
C LEU A 300 -3.69 -8.07 -12.40
N SER A 301 -2.92 -7.97 -13.48
CA SER A 301 -2.57 -6.69 -14.12
C SER A 301 -3.77 -5.90 -14.66
N CYS A 302 -4.96 -6.51 -14.73
CA CYS A 302 -6.20 -5.78 -15.03
C CYS A 302 -6.67 -4.89 -13.87
N GLY A 303 -6.19 -5.10 -12.64
CA GLY A 303 -6.59 -4.34 -11.45
C GLY A 303 -7.76 -5.00 -10.71
N LEU A 304 -7.51 -6.12 -10.04
CA LEU A 304 -8.49 -6.84 -9.24
C LEU A 304 -7.89 -7.47 -7.99
N LEU A 305 -8.75 -7.85 -7.05
CA LEU A 305 -8.33 -8.54 -5.84
C LEU A 305 -7.86 -9.96 -6.16
N PRO A 306 -6.69 -10.40 -5.68
CA PRO A 306 -6.30 -11.80 -5.66
C PRO A 306 -7.21 -12.56 -4.68
N GLY A 307 -8.40 -12.98 -5.14
CA GLY A 307 -9.35 -13.72 -4.33
C GLY A 307 -8.75 -15.03 -3.82
N THR A 308 -8.94 -15.35 -2.54
CA THR A 308 -8.41 -16.59 -1.94
C THR A 308 -8.95 -17.83 -2.62
N TYR A 309 -10.23 -17.82 -3.01
CA TYR A 309 -10.81 -18.94 -3.76
C TYR A 309 -10.37 -18.97 -5.22
N ARG A 310 -10.13 -17.80 -5.84
CA ARG A 310 -9.52 -17.70 -7.18
C ARG A 310 -8.12 -18.30 -7.17
N ASP A 311 -7.27 -17.90 -6.23
CA ASP A 311 -5.91 -18.42 -6.04
C ASP A 311 -5.91 -19.93 -5.74
N TYR A 312 -6.81 -20.40 -4.87
CA TYR A 312 -7.00 -21.83 -4.62
C TYR A 312 -7.30 -22.63 -5.90
N LEU A 313 -8.16 -22.11 -6.78
CA LEU A 313 -8.53 -22.76 -8.05
C LEU A 313 -7.39 -22.72 -9.08
N LEU A 314 -6.63 -21.62 -9.13
CA LEU A 314 -5.43 -21.48 -9.97
C LEU A 314 -4.36 -22.49 -9.56
N LYS A 315 -4.05 -22.58 -8.25
CA LYS A 315 -3.11 -23.56 -7.69
C LYS A 315 -3.52 -25.02 -7.97
N LYS A 316 -4.82 -25.27 -8.13
CA LYS A 316 -5.38 -26.59 -8.49
C LYS A 316 -5.47 -26.84 -10.00
N GLY A 317 -5.13 -25.86 -10.84
CA GLY A 317 -5.22 -25.97 -12.30
C GLY A 317 -6.65 -26.00 -12.85
N VAL A 318 -7.65 -25.62 -12.04
CA VAL A 318 -9.08 -25.65 -12.43
C VAL A 318 -9.42 -24.48 -13.35
N ILE A 319 -8.78 -23.34 -13.14
CA ILE A 319 -8.92 -22.13 -13.96
C ILE A 319 -7.54 -21.64 -14.37
N LYS A 320 -7.46 -20.79 -15.41
CA LYS A 320 -6.23 -20.12 -15.84
C LYS A 320 -6.42 -18.61 -15.88
N GLU A 321 -5.34 -17.86 -15.69
CA GLU A 321 -5.38 -16.41 -15.87
C GLU A 321 -5.31 -16.07 -17.37
N GLU A 322 -6.17 -15.18 -17.83
CA GLU A 322 -6.13 -14.59 -19.17
C GLU A 322 -6.73 -13.18 -19.12
N VAL A 323 -6.38 -12.31 -20.08
CA VAL A 323 -7.12 -11.06 -20.27
C VAL A 323 -8.51 -11.40 -20.79
N VAL A 324 -9.53 -10.89 -20.09
CA VAL A 324 -10.94 -11.03 -20.47
C VAL A 324 -11.47 -9.66 -20.84
N THR A 325 -11.90 -9.47 -22.07
CA THR A 325 -12.52 -8.21 -22.52
C THR A 325 -14.01 -8.16 -22.18
N LYS A 326 -14.61 -6.98 -22.26
CA LYS A 326 -16.07 -6.84 -22.10
C LYS A 326 -16.84 -7.68 -23.13
N ASP A 327 -16.31 -7.81 -24.34
CA ASP A 327 -16.94 -8.59 -25.40
C ASP A 327 -16.76 -10.10 -25.19
N ASP A 328 -15.60 -10.55 -24.69
CA ASP A 328 -15.43 -11.95 -24.24
C ASP A 328 -16.50 -12.32 -23.21
N LEU A 329 -16.77 -11.43 -22.26
CA LEU A 329 -17.76 -11.67 -21.21
C LEU A 329 -19.19 -11.70 -21.76
N ARG A 330 -19.56 -10.75 -22.63
CA ARG A 330 -20.91 -10.72 -23.26
C ARG A 330 -21.20 -11.96 -24.09
N ASN A 331 -20.19 -12.46 -24.80
CA ASN A 331 -20.31 -13.61 -25.68
C ASN A 331 -20.17 -14.96 -24.95
N SER A 332 -19.81 -14.96 -23.67
CA SER A 332 -19.66 -16.21 -22.90
C SER A 332 -21.00 -16.76 -22.45
N THR A 333 -21.25 -18.03 -22.74
CA THR A 333 -22.46 -18.76 -22.32
C THR A 333 -22.35 -19.31 -20.89
N ARG A 334 -21.14 -19.34 -20.32
CA ARG A 334 -20.84 -19.87 -18.99
C ARG A 334 -20.04 -18.87 -18.18
N ILE A 335 -20.78 -18.06 -17.42
CA ILE A 335 -20.23 -17.06 -16.51
C ILE A 335 -20.41 -17.54 -15.07
N PHE A 336 -19.36 -17.41 -14.28
CA PHE A 336 -19.37 -17.76 -12.87
C PHE A 336 -18.77 -16.65 -12.01
N LEU A 337 -19.44 -16.36 -10.91
CA LEU A 337 -18.91 -15.57 -9.80
C LEU A 337 -18.34 -16.52 -8.75
N ILE A 338 -17.15 -16.20 -8.26
CA ILE A 338 -16.45 -17.00 -7.27
C ILE A 338 -16.02 -16.16 -6.06
N ASN A 339 -16.23 -16.69 -4.86
CA ASN A 339 -15.57 -16.23 -3.63
C ASN A 339 -15.52 -17.37 -2.60
N ALA A 340 -14.75 -17.20 -1.52
CA ALA A 340 -14.56 -18.25 -0.51
C ALA A 340 -15.84 -18.64 0.24
N VAL A 341 -16.79 -17.70 0.35
CA VAL A 341 -18.02 -17.92 1.14
C VAL A 341 -19.06 -18.72 0.37
N ARG A 342 -19.34 -18.32 -0.87
CA ARG A 342 -20.39 -18.89 -1.73
C ARG A 342 -19.84 -19.91 -2.74
N LYS A 343 -18.52 -20.02 -2.87
CA LYS A 343 -17.81 -20.83 -3.87
C LYS A 343 -18.28 -20.42 -5.27
N TRP A 344 -18.56 -21.37 -6.15
CA TRP A 344 -19.10 -21.11 -7.49
C TRP A 344 -20.57 -20.70 -7.45
N ARG A 345 -20.92 -19.62 -8.15
CA ARG A 345 -22.30 -19.22 -8.47
C ARG A 345 -22.39 -18.91 -9.96
N ARG A 346 -23.30 -19.56 -10.69
CA ARG A 346 -23.56 -19.22 -12.10
C ARG A 346 -24.12 -17.81 -12.19
N ALA A 347 -23.76 -17.08 -13.23
CA ALA A 347 -24.24 -15.73 -13.50
C ALA A 347 -24.72 -15.60 -14.95
N GLU A 348 -25.57 -14.61 -15.18
CA GLU A 348 -26.06 -14.18 -16.48
C GLU A 348 -26.36 -12.68 -16.45
N PHE A 349 -26.27 -12.00 -17.60
CA PHE A 349 -26.61 -10.59 -17.67
C PHE A 349 -28.09 -10.37 -17.30
N ALA A 350 -28.37 -9.28 -16.58
CA ALA A 350 -29.73 -8.79 -16.43
C ALA A 350 -30.29 -8.42 -17.81
N ASN A 351 -31.56 -8.76 -18.04
CA ASN A 351 -32.26 -8.51 -19.30
C ASN A 351 -32.58 -7.03 -19.48
#